data_AF-A0A811LEA1-F1
#
_entry.id   AF-A0A811LEA1-F1
#
_cell.length_a   1.000
_cell.length_b   1.000
_cell.length_c   1.000
_cell.angle_alpha   90.00
_cell.angle_beta   90.00
_cell.angle_gamma   90.00
#
_symmetry.space_group_name_H-M   'P 1'
#
loop_
_entity.id
_entity.type
_entity.pdbx_description
1 polymer ?
#
loop_
_entity_poly.entity_id
_entity_poly.type
_entity_poly.pdbx_seq_one_letter_code
_entity_poly.pdbx_strand_id
1 'polypeptide(L)'
;MDYLPASYVLPLEYHIFVEEFKKYPPDTIWIMKPVSGAQGRGIFLFKKLKEIQEWKKLFYATLCYEAQKGGKSDADTQPYVVQSYIHKPYLIGGKKFDVRLYVLVTSFRPLNAWVHREGFSRFSHSQYSLESVEDAYVHLTNVAISKSASDYDPEKGLKWSLDKLFRYIEARHGAETVDQLIENIGNVIIMSLKSVQGIIIQDSHCFELYGYDILIDEDLKPWLLEVNASPSLTPSSQEDFELKFRVLNHLLDVLDMEKTRTDQDLTVGGFDCLIKNNELVYRPKSEVLEKICPQFITSSLNIRLGSYVAPMDVPNM
;
A
#
# COMPACT_ATOMS: atom_id res chain seq x y z
N MET A 1 -14.45 7.10 8.76
CA MET A 1 -13.11 7.68 8.54
C MET A 1 -12.77 7.49 7.07
N ASP A 2 -12.28 8.53 6.41
CA ASP A 2 -11.88 8.48 5.00
C ASP A 2 -10.41 8.05 4.89
N TYR A 3 -10.18 6.84 4.39
CA TYR A 3 -8.85 6.25 4.19
C TYR A 3 -8.42 6.19 2.72
N LEU A 4 -9.30 6.63 1.82
CA LEU A 4 -9.06 6.74 0.38
C LEU A 4 -9.18 8.21 0.00
N PRO A 5 -8.22 8.77 -0.76
CA PRO A 5 -8.40 10.09 -1.33
C PRO A 5 -9.57 10.08 -2.32
N ALA A 6 -10.24 11.22 -2.47
CA ALA A 6 -11.34 11.37 -3.43
C ALA A 6 -10.89 10.91 -4.82
N SER A 7 -11.60 9.93 -5.39
CA SER A 7 -11.19 9.21 -6.59
C SER A 7 -12.37 9.07 -7.56
N TYR A 8 -12.10 9.22 -8.86
CA TYR A 8 -13.10 9.14 -9.92
C TYR A 8 -12.54 8.39 -11.13
N VAL A 9 -13.34 7.52 -11.74
CA VAL A 9 -12.99 6.71 -12.92
C VAL A 9 -13.42 7.43 -14.19
N LEU A 10 -12.45 7.89 -14.98
CA LEU A 10 -12.68 8.50 -16.28
C LEU A 10 -12.62 7.45 -17.41
N PRO A 11 -13.45 7.59 -18.46
CA PRO A 11 -14.36 8.71 -18.72
C PRO A 11 -15.74 8.62 -18.02
N LEU A 12 -16.05 7.51 -17.36
CA LEU A 12 -17.39 7.21 -16.83
C LEU A 12 -17.93 8.26 -15.85
N GLU A 13 -17.07 8.75 -14.96
CA GLU A 13 -17.43 9.67 -13.87
C GLU A 13 -16.98 11.11 -14.16
N TYR A 14 -16.72 11.46 -15.43
CA TYR A 14 -16.18 12.78 -15.79
C TYR A 14 -17.02 13.95 -15.31
N HIS A 15 -18.35 13.87 -15.46
CA HIS A 15 -19.25 14.95 -15.04
C HIS A 15 -19.24 15.15 -13.52
N ILE A 16 -19.27 14.05 -12.76
CA ILE A 16 -19.18 14.06 -11.30
C ILE A 16 -17.84 14.66 -10.86
N PHE A 17 -16.75 14.21 -11.49
CA PHE A 17 -15.42 14.75 -11.22
C PHE A 17 -15.34 16.26 -11.49
N VAL A 18 -15.89 16.76 -12.60
CA VAL A 18 -15.85 18.21 -12.91
C VAL A 18 -16.65 19.04 -11.92
N GLU A 19 -17.77 18.53 -11.41
CA GLU A 19 -18.55 19.21 -10.37
C GLU A 19 -17.80 19.25 -9.04
N GLU A 20 -17.23 18.12 -8.63
CA GLU A 20 -16.43 18.03 -7.41
C GLU A 20 -15.16 18.86 -7.50
N PHE A 21 -14.45 18.81 -8.63
CA PHE A 21 -13.24 19.60 -8.88
C PHE A 21 -13.44 21.10 -8.63
N LYS A 22 -14.61 21.65 -8.93
CA LYS A 22 -14.95 23.08 -8.70
C LYS A 22 -15.13 23.44 -7.23
N LYS A 23 -15.36 22.45 -6.35
CA LYS A 23 -15.51 22.65 -4.90
C LYS A 23 -14.16 22.74 -4.20
N TYR A 24 -13.10 22.22 -4.80
CA TYR A 24 -11.74 22.27 -4.25
C TYR A 24 -11.06 23.62 -4.54
N PRO A 25 -10.13 24.05 -3.67
CA PRO A 25 -9.27 25.20 -3.94
C PRO A 25 -8.54 25.08 -5.30
N PRO A 26 -8.37 26.18 -6.07
CA PRO A 26 -7.76 26.13 -7.42
C PRO A 26 -6.31 25.62 -7.47
N ASP A 27 -5.61 25.60 -6.35
CA ASP A 27 -4.25 25.11 -6.18
C ASP A 27 -4.18 23.63 -5.80
N THR A 28 -5.34 22.97 -5.60
CA THR A 28 -5.43 21.54 -5.31
C THR A 28 -4.81 20.72 -6.43
N ILE A 29 -3.88 19.84 -6.06
CA ILE A 29 -3.21 18.96 -6.99
C ILE A 29 -4.01 17.67 -7.11
N TRP A 30 -4.17 17.20 -8.34
CA TRP A 30 -4.78 15.93 -8.68
C TRP A 30 -3.77 15.04 -9.37
N ILE A 31 -3.88 13.73 -9.14
CA ILE A 31 -3.08 12.70 -9.80
C ILE A 31 -3.99 11.88 -10.70
N MET A 32 -3.59 11.69 -11.95
CA MET A 32 -4.26 10.81 -12.88
C MET A 32 -3.38 9.59 -13.12
N LYS A 33 -3.95 8.39 -12.92
CA LYS A 33 -3.26 7.11 -13.04
C LYS A 33 -4.07 6.14 -13.91
N PRO A 34 -3.44 5.40 -14.85
CA PRO A 34 -4.14 4.38 -15.62
C PRO A 34 -4.60 3.22 -14.72
N VAL A 35 -5.79 2.65 -14.98
CA VAL A 35 -6.37 1.57 -14.14
C VAL A 35 -5.54 0.29 -14.17
N SER A 36 -4.95 -0.06 -15.32
CA SER A 36 -4.16 -1.29 -15.51
C SER A 36 -2.66 -1.02 -15.70
N GLY A 37 -2.18 0.18 -15.36
CA GLY A 37 -0.78 0.52 -15.51
C GLY A 37 0.07 -0.03 -14.38
N ALA A 38 1.32 -0.34 -14.70
CA ALA A 38 2.35 -0.68 -13.71
C ALA A 38 3.51 0.30 -13.81
N GLN A 39 4.40 0.28 -12.81
CA GLN A 39 5.69 0.97 -12.85
C GLN A 39 5.63 2.50 -12.91
N GLY A 40 4.47 3.11 -12.68
CA GLY A 40 4.28 4.57 -12.73
C GLY A 40 4.21 5.17 -14.13
N ARG A 41 4.12 4.36 -15.18
CA ARG A 41 3.92 4.85 -16.55
C ARG A 41 2.52 5.42 -16.73
N GLY A 42 2.42 6.57 -17.41
CA GLY A 42 1.14 7.23 -17.67
C GLY A 42 0.55 7.97 -16.48
N ILE A 43 1.28 8.07 -15.36
CA ILE A 43 0.88 8.91 -14.23
C ILE A 43 1.28 10.35 -14.52
N PHE A 44 0.35 11.28 -14.31
CA PHE A 44 0.65 12.70 -14.33
C PHE A 44 -0.11 13.45 -13.24
N LEU A 45 0.46 14.55 -12.81
CA LEU A 45 -0.14 15.47 -11.85
C LEU A 45 -0.66 16.70 -12.59
N PHE A 46 -1.77 17.27 -12.12
CA PHE A 46 -2.34 18.47 -12.71
C PHE A 46 -3.05 19.33 -11.67
N LYS A 47 -3.16 20.63 -11.96
CA LYS A 47 -3.91 21.59 -11.12
C LYS A 47 -5.13 22.17 -11.84
N LYS A 48 -5.15 22.18 -13.18
CA LYS A 48 -6.24 22.73 -13.99
C LYS A 48 -6.79 21.67 -14.94
N LEU A 49 -8.11 21.66 -15.14
CA LEU A 49 -8.77 20.75 -16.10
C LEU A 49 -8.24 20.86 -17.53
N LYS A 50 -7.73 22.04 -17.93
CA LYS A 50 -7.13 22.26 -19.25
C LYS A 50 -5.89 21.38 -19.47
N GLU A 51 -5.11 21.13 -18.41
CA GLU A 51 -3.91 20.28 -18.45
C GLU A 51 -4.25 18.83 -18.82
N ILE A 52 -5.43 18.32 -18.41
CA ILE A 52 -5.91 16.98 -18.84
C ILE A 52 -6.09 16.93 -20.36
N GLN A 53 -6.64 17.98 -20.96
CA GLN A 53 -6.90 18.04 -22.41
C GLN A 53 -5.59 18.17 -23.19
N GLU A 54 -4.64 18.95 -22.68
CA GLU A 54 -3.30 19.10 -23.25
C GLU A 54 -2.53 17.78 -23.15
N TRP A 55 -2.56 17.13 -21.99
CA TRP A 55 -1.94 15.83 -21.77
C TRP A 55 -2.53 14.76 -22.69
N LYS A 56 -3.86 14.69 -22.85
CA LYS A 56 -4.49 13.75 -23.79
C LYS A 56 -3.95 13.94 -25.21
N LYS A 57 -3.88 15.19 -25.70
CA LYS A 57 -3.35 15.48 -27.05
C LYS A 57 -1.91 15.04 -27.21
N LEU A 58 -1.05 15.32 -26.23
CA LEU A 58 0.35 14.90 -26.21
C LEU A 58 0.48 13.37 -26.17
N PHE A 59 -0.29 12.72 -25.30
CA PHE A 59 -0.28 11.26 -25.14
C PHE A 59 -0.75 10.54 -26.40
N TYR A 60 -1.82 11.01 -27.04
CA TYR A 60 -2.25 10.49 -28.35
C TYR A 60 -1.19 10.71 -29.43
N ALA A 61 -0.50 11.85 -29.45
CA ALA A 61 0.59 12.10 -30.40
C ALA A 61 1.77 11.13 -30.20
N THR A 62 2.14 10.86 -28.94
CA THR A 62 3.18 9.87 -28.60
C THR A 62 2.76 8.45 -28.97
N LEU A 63 1.53 8.04 -28.66
CA LEU A 63 1.01 6.72 -29.01
C LEU A 63 0.91 6.51 -30.53
N CYS A 64 0.49 7.53 -31.29
CA CYS A 64 0.47 7.47 -32.76
C CYS A 64 1.88 7.30 -33.35
N TYR A 65 2.90 7.91 -32.74
CA TYR A 65 4.30 7.72 -33.14
C TYR A 65 4.80 6.29 -32.83
N GLU A 66 4.41 5.71 -31.69
CA GLU A 66 4.77 4.34 -31.32
C GLU A 66 4.01 3.28 -32.14
N ALA A 67 2.76 3.55 -32.53
CA ALA A 67 1.97 2.68 -33.40
C ALA A 67 2.58 2.53 -34.80
N GLN A 68 3.26 3.56 -35.32
CA GLN A 68 4.03 3.47 -36.58
C GLN A 68 5.20 2.47 -36.52
N LYS A 69 5.62 2.02 -35.33
CA LYS A 69 6.63 0.96 -35.12
C LYS A 69 6.03 -0.42 -34.83
N GLY A 70 4.74 -0.63 -35.08
CA GLY A 70 4.09 -1.95 -35.01
C GLY A 70 3.35 -2.27 -33.70
N GLY A 71 3.09 -1.27 -32.86
CA GLY A 71 2.25 -1.43 -31.66
C GLY A 71 0.75 -1.40 -31.97
N LYS A 72 -0.03 -2.30 -31.37
CA LYS A 72 -1.51 -2.24 -31.41
C LYS A 72 -1.99 -1.01 -30.62
N SER A 73 -2.79 -0.15 -31.26
CA SER A 73 -3.29 1.09 -30.68
C SER A 73 -4.69 0.92 -30.08
N ASP A 74 -4.80 0.47 -28.83
CA ASP A 74 -6.03 0.60 -28.01
C ASP A 74 -6.03 1.94 -27.25
N ALA A 75 -5.75 3.04 -27.95
CA ALA A 75 -5.55 4.35 -27.36
C ALA A 75 -6.85 5.02 -26.89
N ASP A 76 -7.99 4.64 -27.47
CA ASP A 76 -9.22 5.45 -27.37
C ASP A 76 -10.08 5.18 -26.13
N THR A 77 -9.74 4.18 -25.31
CA THR A 77 -10.64 3.76 -24.22
C THR A 77 -9.95 3.24 -22.97
N GLN A 78 -8.68 3.61 -22.71
CA GLN A 78 -8.08 3.21 -21.43
C GLN A 78 -8.70 4.00 -20.28
N PRO A 79 -9.31 3.34 -19.28
CA PRO A 79 -9.86 4.02 -18.14
C PRO A 79 -8.73 4.55 -17.25
N TYR A 80 -8.93 5.75 -16.72
CA TYR A 80 -8.01 6.39 -15.78
C TYR A 80 -8.72 6.67 -14.47
N VAL A 81 -8.00 6.54 -13.36
CA VAL A 81 -8.45 7.04 -12.06
C VAL A 81 -7.85 8.42 -11.86
N VAL A 82 -8.71 9.41 -11.67
CA VAL A 82 -8.31 10.73 -11.17
C VAL A 82 -8.54 10.74 -9.68
N GLN A 83 -7.50 11.09 -8.92
CA GLN A 83 -7.49 11.03 -7.48
C GLN A 83 -6.92 12.33 -6.89
N SER A 84 -7.46 12.81 -5.77
CA SER A 84 -6.89 13.94 -5.05
C SER A 84 -5.48 13.58 -4.56
N TYR A 85 -4.49 14.43 -4.84
CA TYR A 85 -3.10 14.17 -4.49
C TYR A 85 -2.83 14.53 -3.03
N ILE A 86 -2.26 13.58 -2.29
CA ILE A 86 -1.79 13.81 -0.91
C ILE A 86 -0.53 14.66 -0.97
N HIS A 87 -0.71 15.98 -0.81
CA HIS A 87 0.33 16.99 -0.99
C HIS A 87 1.18 17.27 0.26
N LYS A 88 0.84 16.65 1.41
CA LYS A 88 1.63 16.74 2.65
C LYS A 88 1.96 15.36 3.20
N PRO A 89 2.76 14.56 2.49
CA PRO A 89 3.19 13.26 2.98
C PRO A 89 4.11 13.42 4.19
N TYR A 90 4.14 12.43 5.08
CA TYR A 90 5.19 12.33 6.09
C TYR A 90 6.54 12.12 5.41
N LEU A 91 7.54 12.94 5.78
CA LEU A 91 8.86 12.92 5.17
C LEU A 91 9.92 12.43 6.16
N ILE A 92 10.83 11.59 5.65
CA ILE A 92 12.02 11.17 6.39
C ILE A 92 13.24 11.65 5.60
N GLY A 93 14.08 12.48 6.22
CA GLY A 93 15.20 13.12 5.53
C GLY A 93 14.79 13.95 4.31
N GLY A 94 13.58 14.53 4.33
CA GLY A 94 13.03 15.31 3.21
C GLY A 94 12.53 14.47 2.03
N LYS A 95 12.53 13.13 2.13
CA LYS A 95 12.07 12.23 1.06
C LYS A 95 10.68 11.68 1.35
N LYS A 96 9.85 11.64 0.31
CA LYS A 96 8.55 10.95 0.31
C LYS A 96 8.77 9.45 0.28
N PHE A 97 7.91 8.68 0.93
CA PHE A 97 7.92 7.22 0.86
C PHE A 97 6.50 6.66 0.89
N ASP A 98 6.34 5.45 0.43
CA ASP A 98 5.13 4.64 0.64
C ASP A 98 5.50 3.33 1.34
N VAL A 99 4.53 2.67 1.96
CA VAL A 99 4.70 1.46 2.74
C VAL A 99 4.02 0.29 2.03
N ARG A 100 4.80 -0.74 1.69
CA ARG A 100 4.34 -2.02 1.17
C ARG A 100 4.06 -2.97 2.33
N LEU A 101 2.81 -3.40 2.45
CA LEU A 101 2.35 -4.42 3.39
C LEU A 101 1.88 -5.68 2.65
N TYR A 102 1.99 -6.84 3.30
CA TYR A 102 1.54 -8.11 2.76
C TYR A 102 0.30 -8.59 3.53
N VAL A 103 -0.82 -8.74 2.83
CA VAL A 103 -2.10 -9.16 3.39
C VAL A 103 -2.56 -10.44 2.72
N LEU A 104 -2.65 -11.52 3.47
CA LEU A 104 -3.13 -12.82 2.98
C LEU A 104 -4.62 -12.95 3.28
N VAL A 105 -5.43 -13.21 2.26
CA VAL A 105 -6.84 -13.56 2.41
C VAL A 105 -7.02 -15.02 2.04
N THR A 106 -7.44 -15.83 3.01
CA THR A 106 -7.68 -17.26 2.79
C THR A 106 -9.12 -17.57 2.42
N SER A 107 -10.03 -16.63 2.68
CA SER A 107 -11.46 -16.74 2.33
C SER A 107 -12.12 -15.38 2.48
N PHE A 108 -13.13 -15.07 1.65
CA PHE A 108 -14.03 -13.92 1.77
C PHE A 108 -15.42 -14.28 2.35
N ARG A 109 -15.72 -15.58 2.49
CA ARG A 109 -17.02 -16.17 2.86
C ARG A 109 -16.77 -17.47 3.66
N PRO A 110 -16.59 -17.35 4.99
CA PRO A 110 -16.50 -16.09 5.73
C PRO A 110 -15.14 -15.42 5.53
N LEU A 111 -15.05 -14.10 5.74
CA LEU A 111 -13.82 -13.33 5.57
C LEU A 111 -12.79 -13.75 6.62
N ASN A 112 -11.64 -14.22 6.12
CA ASN A 112 -10.47 -14.62 6.88
C ASN A 112 -9.25 -13.90 6.29
N ALA A 113 -8.68 -12.97 7.05
CA ALA A 113 -7.61 -12.10 6.58
C ALA A 113 -6.49 -11.99 7.61
N TRP A 114 -5.26 -12.00 7.11
CA TRP A 114 -4.03 -11.99 7.87
C TRP A 114 -3.10 -10.90 7.33
N VAL A 115 -2.34 -10.25 8.21
CA VAL A 115 -1.32 -9.28 7.82
C VAL A 115 0.04 -9.76 8.29
N HIS A 116 1.04 -9.70 7.42
CA HIS A 116 2.41 -10.04 7.80
C HIS A 116 3.04 -8.87 8.57
N ARG A 117 3.77 -9.17 9.65
CA ARG A 117 4.47 -8.17 10.48
C ARG A 117 5.61 -7.48 9.72
N GLU A 118 6.19 -8.18 8.75
CA GLU A 118 7.21 -7.61 7.87
C GLU A 118 6.62 -7.03 6.58
N GLY A 119 7.33 -6.05 6.06
CA GLY A 119 7.10 -5.33 4.82
C GLY A 119 8.23 -4.33 4.64
N PHE A 120 8.07 -3.36 3.75
CA PHE A 120 9.11 -2.35 3.55
C PHE A 120 8.51 -1.01 3.11
N SER A 121 9.19 0.08 3.45
CA SER A 121 8.94 1.37 2.83
C SER A 121 9.84 1.57 1.62
N ARG A 122 9.32 2.22 0.58
CA ARG A 122 10.07 2.63 -0.62
C ARG A 122 10.19 4.14 -0.64
N PHE A 123 11.41 4.63 -0.66
CA PHE A 123 11.68 6.07 -0.71
C PHE A 123 11.77 6.56 -2.15
N SER A 124 11.27 7.77 -2.37
CA SER A 124 11.55 8.57 -3.55
C SER A 124 13.05 8.81 -3.70
N HIS A 125 13.50 8.97 -4.94
CA HIS A 125 14.91 9.22 -5.23
C HIS A 125 15.32 10.62 -4.75
N SER A 126 14.50 11.62 -5.09
CA SER A 126 14.75 13.05 -4.87
C SER A 126 14.08 13.58 -3.59
N GLN A 127 14.48 14.77 -3.14
CA GLN A 127 13.76 15.46 -2.06
C GLN A 127 12.37 15.87 -2.53
N TYR A 128 11.40 15.78 -1.63
CA TYR A 128 10.02 16.13 -1.91
C TYR A 128 9.88 17.65 -2.06
N SER A 129 9.35 18.10 -3.19
CA SER A 129 8.99 19.49 -3.46
C SER A 129 7.70 19.55 -4.26
N LEU A 130 6.85 20.54 -3.98
CA LEU A 130 5.64 20.83 -4.75
C LEU A 130 5.87 21.91 -5.83
N GLU A 131 7.10 22.43 -5.93
CA GLU A 131 7.45 23.46 -6.91
C GLU A 131 7.57 22.86 -8.33
N SER A 132 8.02 21.60 -8.42
CA SER A 132 8.24 20.87 -9.67
C SER A 132 7.27 19.70 -9.83
N VAL A 133 5.96 20.00 -9.92
CA VAL A 133 4.89 18.99 -10.08
C VAL A 133 5.04 18.10 -11.33
N GLU A 134 5.79 18.59 -12.32
CA GLU A 134 6.10 17.90 -13.58
C GLU A 134 7.18 16.81 -13.42
N ASP A 135 7.96 16.84 -12.33
CA ASP A 135 9.01 15.86 -12.10
C ASP A 135 8.45 14.60 -11.43
N ALA A 136 8.16 13.60 -12.26
CA ALA A 136 7.69 12.28 -11.83
C ALA A 136 8.64 11.62 -10.79
N TYR A 137 9.94 11.92 -10.80
CA TYR A 137 10.92 11.34 -9.88
C TYR A 137 10.79 11.85 -8.42
N VAL A 138 10.20 13.03 -8.24
CA VAL A 138 9.93 13.63 -6.92
C VAL A 138 8.67 13.06 -6.30
N HIS A 139 7.69 12.70 -7.13
CA HIS A 139 6.33 12.37 -6.67
C HIS A 139 5.99 10.87 -6.66
N LEU A 140 6.70 10.07 -7.46
CA LEU A 140 6.50 8.64 -7.59
C LEU A 140 7.63 7.86 -6.90
N THR A 141 7.27 6.93 -6.04
CA THR A 141 8.19 6.09 -5.24
C THR A 141 8.51 4.75 -5.93
N ASN A 142 8.08 4.58 -7.19
CA ASN A 142 8.21 3.31 -7.91
C ASN A 142 9.65 3.01 -8.34
N VAL A 143 10.11 1.80 -8.00
CA VAL A 143 11.47 1.29 -8.26
C VAL A 143 11.85 1.31 -9.75
N ALA A 144 10.87 1.17 -10.65
CA ALA A 144 11.12 1.17 -12.10
C ALA A 144 11.53 2.55 -12.63
N ILE A 145 11.02 3.62 -12.01
CA ILE A 145 11.41 5.01 -12.33
C ILE A 145 12.77 5.30 -11.67
N SER A 146 13.01 4.84 -10.44
CA SER A 146 14.30 5.06 -9.79
C SER A 146 15.47 4.36 -10.48
N LYS A 147 15.24 3.21 -11.14
CA LYS A 147 16.29 2.48 -11.90
C LYS A 147 16.72 3.18 -13.20
N SER A 148 15.90 4.07 -13.75
CA SER A 148 16.28 4.85 -14.94
C SER A 148 16.99 6.15 -14.62
N ALA A 149 17.12 6.52 -13.33
CA ALA A 149 17.94 7.65 -12.92
C ALA A 149 19.43 7.29 -13.05
N SER A 150 20.22 8.22 -13.61
CA SER A 150 21.66 8.02 -13.89
C SER A 150 22.52 7.74 -12.65
N ASP A 151 22.01 8.02 -11.45
CA ASP A 151 22.71 7.89 -10.17
C ASP A 151 22.18 6.76 -9.27
N TYR A 152 21.47 5.77 -9.86
CA TYR A 152 20.92 4.63 -9.13
C TYR A 152 22.05 3.81 -8.49
N ASP A 153 22.11 3.86 -7.16
CA ASP A 153 22.97 3.04 -6.34
C ASP A 153 22.10 2.09 -5.50
N PRO A 154 22.18 0.76 -5.72
CA PRO A 154 21.44 -0.23 -4.94
C PRO A 154 21.71 -0.14 -3.44
N GLU A 155 22.86 0.39 -3.02
CA GLU A 155 23.28 0.46 -1.61
C GLU A 155 22.78 1.74 -0.91
N LYS A 156 22.24 2.75 -1.62
CA LYS A 156 21.85 4.06 -1.06
C LYS A 156 20.57 4.07 -0.19
N GLY A 157 20.11 2.94 0.31
CA GLY A 157 19.10 2.91 1.40
C GLY A 157 17.72 3.46 1.02
N LEU A 158 17.27 3.27 -0.23
CA LEU A 158 15.93 3.65 -0.69
C LEU A 158 14.82 2.70 -0.21
N LYS A 159 15.16 1.72 0.63
CA LYS A 159 14.21 0.82 1.29
C LYS A 159 14.52 0.71 2.76
N TRP A 160 13.49 0.83 3.60
CA TRP A 160 13.58 0.46 5.02
C TRP A 160 12.63 -0.68 5.31
N SER A 161 13.03 -1.58 6.22
CA SER A 161 12.11 -2.54 6.83
C SER A 161 11.05 -1.81 7.67
N LEU A 162 9.91 -2.46 7.91
CA LEU A 162 8.89 -1.91 8.82
C LEU A 162 9.42 -1.70 10.23
N ASP A 163 10.25 -2.62 10.75
CA ASP A 163 10.91 -2.45 12.06
C ASP A 163 11.64 -1.11 12.13
N LYS A 164 12.50 -0.83 11.15
CA LYS A 164 13.27 0.41 11.09
C LYS A 164 12.36 1.64 10.96
N LEU A 165 11.32 1.55 10.13
CA LEU A 165 10.35 2.63 9.95
C LEU A 165 9.61 2.97 11.26
N PHE A 166 9.00 1.97 11.90
CA PHE A 166 8.19 2.20 13.10
C PHE A 166 9.06 2.59 14.30
N ARG A 167 10.27 2.03 14.45
CA ARG A 167 11.23 2.47 15.47
C ARG A 167 11.65 3.93 15.27
N TYR A 168 11.81 4.38 14.03
CA TYR A 168 12.13 5.78 13.73
C TYR A 168 10.95 6.71 14.08
N ILE A 169 9.71 6.34 13.74
CA ILE A 169 8.52 7.12 14.07
C ILE A 169 8.31 7.13 15.59
N GLU A 170 8.52 6.00 16.27
CA GLU A 170 8.40 5.86 17.73
C GLU A 170 9.40 6.76 18.44
N ALA A 171 10.67 6.76 18.01
CA ALA A 171 11.69 7.63 18.58
C ALA A 171 11.36 9.13 18.42
N ARG A 172 10.54 9.50 17.43
CA ARG A 172 10.19 10.91 17.14
C ARG A 172 8.86 11.35 17.74
N HIS A 173 7.86 10.46 17.81
CA HIS A 173 6.48 10.80 18.18
C HIS A 173 5.95 10.02 19.40
N GLY A 174 6.73 9.08 19.93
CA GLY A 174 6.36 8.22 21.05
C GLY A 174 5.63 6.94 20.63
N ALA A 175 5.62 5.96 21.56
CA ALA A 175 5.05 4.63 21.34
C ALA A 175 3.54 4.66 21.12
N GLU A 176 2.79 5.45 21.89
CA GLU A 176 1.33 5.55 21.78
C GLU A 176 0.89 6.03 20.38
N THR A 177 1.59 7.01 19.83
CA THR A 177 1.32 7.52 18.48
C THR A 177 1.56 6.45 17.41
N VAL A 178 2.63 5.65 17.55
CA VAL A 178 2.93 4.55 16.63
C VAL A 178 1.91 3.42 16.74
N ASP A 179 1.51 3.07 17.96
CA ASP A 179 0.46 2.06 18.19
C ASP A 179 -0.85 2.49 17.51
N GLN A 180 -1.23 3.77 17.66
CA GLN A 180 -2.43 4.32 16.99
C GLN A 180 -2.30 4.31 15.47
N LEU A 181 -1.12 4.64 14.92
CA LEU A 181 -0.85 4.56 13.48
C LEU A 181 -0.99 3.12 12.97
N ILE A 182 -0.41 2.14 13.66
CA ILE A 182 -0.49 0.73 13.29
C ILE A 182 -1.94 0.24 13.34
N GLU A 183 -2.71 0.64 14.36
CA GLU A 183 -4.13 0.33 14.45
C GLU A 183 -4.94 0.97 13.30
N ASN A 184 -4.64 2.23 12.97
CA ASN A 184 -5.26 2.92 11.83
C ASN A 184 -4.94 2.21 10.51
N ILE A 185 -3.71 1.73 10.30
CA ILE A 185 -3.33 0.92 9.13
C ILE A 185 -4.15 -0.39 9.08
N GLY A 186 -4.32 -1.06 10.21
CA GLY A 186 -5.16 -2.24 10.31
C GLY A 186 -6.62 -1.94 9.92
N ASN A 187 -7.16 -0.80 10.36
CA ASN A 187 -8.49 -0.34 9.97
C ASN A 187 -8.61 -0.05 8.47
N VAL A 188 -7.57 0.49 7.83
CA VAL A 188 -7.54 0.66 6.36
C VAL A 188 -7.74 -0.69 5.67
N ILE A 189 -6.96 -1.70 6.06
CA ILE A 189 -7.01 -3.05 5.48
C ILE A 189 -8.39 -3.71 5.72
N ILE A 190 -8.93 -3.58 6.93
CA ILE A 190 -10.23 -4.17 7.28
C ILE A 190 -11.34 -3.54 6.44
N MET A 191 -11.38 -2.21 6.35
CA MET A 191 -12.43 -1.50 5.64
C MET A 191 -12.37 -1.74 4.13
N SER A 192 -11.17 -1.81 3.54
CA SER A 192 -11.02 -2.14 2.12
C SER A 192 -11.52 -3.55 1.81
N LEU A 193 -11.15 -4.56 2.61
CA LEU A 193 -11.62 -5.94 2.41
C LEU A 193 -13.14 -6.07 2.59
N LYS A 194 -13.70 -5.46 3.64
CA LYS A 194 -15.16 -5.45 3.87
C LYS A 194 -15.93 -4.80 2.74
N SER A 195 -15.40 -3.72 2.13
CA SER A 195 -16.08 -3.05 1.02
C SER A 195 -16.23 -3.91 -0.24
N VAL A 196 -15.33 -4.87 -0.47
CA VAL A 196 -15.35 -5.73 -1.66
C VAL A 196 -15.90 -7.13 -1.38
N GLN A 197 -16.07 -7.49 -0.10
CA GLN A 197 -16.48 -8.83 0.34
C GLN A 197 -17.79 -9.32 -0.31
N GLY A 198 -18.77 -8.42 -0.50
CA GLY A 198 -20.06 -8.77 -1.11
C GLY A 198 -19.99 -8.98 -2.63
N ILE A 199 -18.97 -8.45 -3.29
CA ILE A 199 -18.84 -8.41 -4.76
C ILE A 199 -17.84 -9.45 -5.25
N ILE A 200 -16.79 -9.71 -4.47
CA ILE A 200 -15.73 -10.61 -4.88
C ILE A 200 -16.25 -12.04 -5.02
N ILE A 201 -15.90 -12.67 -6.14
CA ILE A 201 -16.21 -14.07 -6.41
C ILE A 201 -15.16 -14.89 -5.67
N GLN A 202 -15.62 -15.81 -4.82
CA GLN A 202 -14.75 -16.69 -4.06
C GLN A 202 -14.96 -18.14 -4.48
N ASP A 203 -13.83 -18.85 -4.57
CA ASP A 203 -13.77 -20.30 -4.50
C ASP A 203 -13.15 -20.73 -3.16
N SER A 204 -13.63 -21.82 -2.56
CA SER A 204 -13.12 -22.34 -1.29
C SER A 204 -11.68 -22.88 -1.38
N HIS A 205 -11.18 -23.10 -2.59
CA HIS A 205 -9.82 -23.60 -2.85
C HIS A 205 -8.85 -22.48 -3.24
N CYS A 206 -9.28 -21.21 -3.20
CA CYS A 206 -8.45 -20.07 -3.54
C CYS A 206 -8.07 -19.27 -2.31
N PHE A 207 -6.81 -18.83 -2.30
CA PHE A 207 -6.29 -17.80 -1.41
C PHE A 207 -5.57 -16.77 -2.29
N GLU A 208 -5.39 -15.55 -1.79
CA GLU A 208 -4.60 -14.54 -2.49
C GLU A 208 -3.75 -13.76 -1.48
N LEU A 209 -2.49 -13.56 -1.84
CA LEU A 209 -1.59 -12.64 -1.14
C LEU A 209 -1.63 -11.29 -1.85
N TYR A 210 -2.11 -10.26 -1.16
CA TYR A 210 -2.18 -8.91 -1.67
C TYR A 210 -1.01 -8.06 -1.17
N GLY A 211 -0.52 -7.17 -2.05
CA GLY A 211 0.38 -6.08 -1.68
C GLY A 211 -0.40 -4.79 -1.46
N TYR A 212 -0.45 -4.30 -0.23
CA TYR A 212 -1.09 -3.02 0.10
C TYR A 212 -0.06 -1.90 0.06
N ASP A 213 -0.37 -0.81 -0.64
CA ASP A 213 0.47 0.37 -0.73
C ASP A 213 -0.18 1.50 0.08
N ILE A 214 0.45 1.85 1.19
CA ILE A 214 -0.04 2.87 2.13
C ILE A 214 0.87 4.09 2.11
N LEU A 215 0.28 5.28 2.03
CA LEU A 215 0.99 6.55 2.27
C LEU A 215 0.63 7.08 3.64
N ILE A 216 1.61 7.56 4.38
CA ILE A 216 1.40 8.25 5.68
C ILE A 216 1.54 9.74 5.42
N ASP A 217 0.59 10.55 5.89
CA ASP A 217 0.65 12.02 5.79
C ASP A 217 1.34 12.68 7.00
N GLU A 218 1.52 14.01 6.96
CA GLU A 218 2.20 14.76 8.01
C GLU A 218 1.57 14.60 9.40
N ASP A 219 0.27 14.30 9.46
CA ASP A 219 -0.51 14.09 10.69
C ASP A 219 -0.51 12.61 11.12
N LEU A 220 0.34 11.77 10.50
CA LEU A 220 0.43 10.33 10.72
C LEU A 220 -0.87 9.59 10.42
N LYS A 221 -1.69 10.10 9.49
CA LYS A 221 -2.85 9.39 8.99
C LYS A 221 -2.44 8.49 7.81
N PRO A 222 -2.81 7.19 7.84
CA PRO A 222 -2.57 6.29 6.71
C PRO A 222 -3.64 6.43 5.63
N TRP A 223 -3.19 6.42 4.38
CA TRP A 223 -4.01 6.49 3.17
C TRP A 223 -3.72 5.31 2.26
N LEU A 224 -4.76 4.63 1.80
CA LEU A 224 -4.64 3.56 0.81
C LEU A 224 -4.39 4.16 -0.59
N LEU A 225 -3.26 3.79 -1.21
CA LEU A 225 -2.95 4.20 -2.58
C LEU A 225 -3.48 3.20 -3.61
N GLU A 226 -3.17 1.92 -3.40
CA GLU A 226 -3.57 0.80 -4.25
C GLU A 226 -3.45 -0.54 -3.51
N VAL A 227 -4.16 -1.55 -4.03
CA VAL A 227 -4.04 -2.96 -3.61
C VAL A 227 -3.63 -3.76 -4.83
N ASN A 228 -2.44 -4.33 -4.79
CA ASN A 228 -1.87 -5.13 -5.85
C ASN A 228 -2.20 -6.61 -5.63
N ALA A 229 -2.97 -7.21 -6.54
CA ALA A 229 -3.04 -8.66 -6.66
C ALA A 229 -1.68 -9.18 -7.14
N SER A 230 -1.21 -10.31 -6.62
CA SER A 230 0.09 -10.90 -6.97
C SER A 230 1.27 -9.90 -6.87
N PRO A 231 1.61 -9.41 -5.65
CA PRO A 231 2.73 -8.48 -5.46
C PRO A 231 4.05 -9.07 -5.98
N SER A 232 4.94 -8.22 -6.50
CA SER A 232 6.23 -8.68 -7.02
C SER A 232 7.07 -9.36 -5.93
N LEU A 233 7.38 -10.64 -6.16
CA LEU A 233 8.24 -11.47 -5.30
C LEU A 233 9.66 -11.59 -5.83
N THR A 234 9.99 -10.90 -6.93
CA THR A 234 11.37 -10.84 -7.43
C THR A 234 12.23 -10.04 -6.46
N PRO A 235 13.32 -10.59 -5.92
CA PRO A 235 14.14 -9.88 -4.95
C PRO A 235 14.99 -8.80 -5.63
N SER A 236 15.31 -7.77 -4.87
CA SER A 236 16.17 -6.66 -5.30
C SER A 236 17.46 -6.52 -4.48
N SER A 237 17.51 -7.17 -3.32
CA SER A 237 18.67 -7.29 -2.43
C SER A 237 18.54 -8.60 -1.65
N GLN A 238 19.60 -9.03 -0.97
CA GLN A 238 19.55 -10.20 -0.09
C GLN A 238 18.47 -10.01 0.98
N GLU A 239 18.43 -8.88 1.70
CA GLU A 239 17.40 -8.59 2.71
C GLU A 239 15.97 -8.70 2.17
N ASP A 240 15.72 -8.24 0.94
CA ASP A 240 14.42 -8.35 0.27
C ASP A 240 14.09 -9.81 -0.10
N PHE A 241 15.11 -10.61 -0.46
CA PHE A 241 14.97 -12.04 -0.68
C PHE A 241 14.56 -12.74 0.62
N GLU A 242 15.26 -12.50 1.74
CA GLU A 242 14.95 -13.15 3.01
C GLU A 242 13.54 -12.80 3.50
N LEU A 243 13.16 -11.52 3.42
CA LEU A 243 11.81 -11.06 3.78
C LEU A 243 10.75 -11.79 2.95
N LYS A 244 10.89 -11.81 1.62
CA LYS A 244 9.92 -12.45 0.73
C LYS A 244 9.88 -13.96 0.94
N PHE A 245 11.02 -14.59 1.17
CA PHE A 245 11.10 -16.00 1.52
C PHE A 245 10.32 -16.28 2.81
N ARG A 246 10.50 -15.46 3.86
CA ARG A 246 9.74 -15.58 5.11
C ARG A 246 8.25 -15.39 4.93
N VAL A 247 7.84 -14.36 4.19
CA VAL A 247 6.42 -14.13 3.88
C VAL A 247 5.79 -15.34 3.19
N LEU A 248 6.48 -15.94 2.21
CA LEU A 248 5.95 -17.10 1.48
C LEU A 248 5.92 -18.37 2.33
N ASN A 249 6.95 -18.61 3.13
CA ASN A 249 7.01 -19.78 4.00
C ASN A 249 5.91 -19.71 5.08
N HIS A 250 5.80 -18.58 5.79
CA HIS A 250 4.72 -18.37 6.76
C HIS A 250 3.33 -18.37 6.12
N LEU A 251 3.20 -17.98 4.85
CA LEU A 251 1.93 -18.09 4.12
C LEU A 251 1.51 -19.56 4.02
N LEU A 252 2.43 -20.47 3.68
CA LEU A 252 2.14 -21.90 3.62
C LEU A 252 1.74 -22.45 4.99
N ASP A 253 2.38 -21.99 6.06
CA ASP A 253 1.98 -22.33 7.44
C ASP A 253 0.56 -21.82 7.77
N VAL A 254 0.19 -20.63 7.26
CA VAL A 254 -1.17 -20.11 7.43
C VAL A 254 -2.20 -20.96 6.70
N LEU A 255 -1.88 -21.45 5.50
CA LEU A 255 -2.76 -22.31 4.71
C LEU A 255 -2.93 -23.71 5.31
N ASP A 256 -1.92 -24.20 6.03
CA ASP A 256 -1.94 -25.46 6.76
C ASP A 256 -2.48 -26.63 5.94
N MET A 257 -1.85 -26.90 4.78
CA MET A 257 -2.32 -27.96 3.88
C MET A 257 -2.31 -29.35 4.54
N GLU A 258 -1.49 -29.55 5.57
CA GLU A 258 -1.39 -30.78 6.35
C GLU A 258 -2.41 -30.87 7.51
N LYS A 259 -3.17 -29.80 7.76
CA LYS A 259 -4.21 -29.71 8.82
C LYS A 259 -3.67 -29.99 10.21
N THR A 260 -2.49 -29.47 10.50
CA THR A 260 -1.78 -29.67 11.78
C THR A 260 -2.14 -28.60 12.81
N ARG A 261 -2.75 -27.49 12.38
CA ARG A 261 -3.02 -26.34 13.24
C ARG A 261 -4.36 -26.43 13.95
N THR A 262 -4.42 -25.69 15.06
CA THR A 262 -5.66 -25.53 15.81
C THR A 262 -6.38 -24.26 15.36
N ASP A 263 -7.71 -24.27 15.42
CA ASP A 263 -8.54 -23.10 15.15
C ASP A 263 -8.35 -21.95 16.16
N GLN A 264 -7.45 -22.06 17.13
CA GLN A 264 -7.16 -21.01 18.11
C GLN A 264 -5.94 -20.15 17.75
N ASP A 265 -5.16 -20.55 16.75
CA ASP A 265 -3.97 -19.79 16.35
C ASP A 265 -4.37 -18.45 15.72
N LEU A 266 -4.11 -17.35 16.44
CA LEU A 266 -4.33 -15.98 15.96
C LEU A 266 -3.05 -15.34 15.39
N THR A 267 -1.94 -16.09 15.47
CA THR A 267 -0.61 -15.71 14.98
C THR A 267 0.10 -16.93 14.45
N VAL A 268 0.65 -16.85 13.25
CA VAL A 268 1.31 -17.97 12.58
C VAL A 268 2.55 -17.45 11.88
N GLY A 269 3.73 -17.87 12.34
CA GLY A 269 4.98 -17.27 11.90
C GLY A 269 4.94 -15.74 12.05
N GLY A 270 5.15 -15.04 10.94
CA GLY A 270 5.05 -13.58 10.85
C GLY A 270 3.65 -13.03 10.55
N PHE A 271 2.62 -13.86 10.36
CA PHE A 271 1.24 -13.42 10.11
C PHE A 271 0.43 -13.24 11.39
N ASP A 272 -0.29 -12.12 11.46
CA ASP A 272 -1.28 -11.82 12.48
C ASP A 272 -2.68 -11.86 11.87
N CYS A 273 -3.60 -12.61 12.49
CA CYS A 273 -5.00 -12.68 12.04
C CYS A 273 -5.71 -11.36 12.36
N LEU A 274 -6.24 -10.67 11.35
CA LEU A 274 -7.02 -9.44 11.53
C LEU A 274 -8.52 -9.70 11.59
N ILE A 275 -8.99 -10.61 10.72
CA ILE A 275 -10.39 -10.98 10.60
C ILE A 275 -10.46 -12.49 10.57
N LYS A 276 -11.31 -13.05 11.42
CA LYS A 276 -11.60 -14.48 11.46
C LYS A 276 -13.09 -14.70 11.45
N ASN A 277 -13.59 -15.44 10.47
CA ASN A 277 -15.00 -15.73 10.29
C ASN A 277 -15.89 -14.47 10.28
N ASN A 278 -15.46 -13.42 9.56
CA ASN A 278 -16.06 -12.07 9.53
C ASN A 278 -15.89 -11.21 10.79
N GLU A 279 -15.39 -11.77 11.89
CA GLU A 279 -15.19 -11.06 13.15
C GLU A 279 -13.78 -10.47 13.24
N LEU A 280 -13.68 -9.29 13.84
CA LEU A 280 -12.37 -8.65 14.07
C LEU A 280 -11.65 -9.37 15.21
N VAL A 281 -10.35 -9.59 15.02
CA VAL A 281 -9.51 -10.25 16.02
C VAL A 281 -8.74 -9.19 16.81
N TYR A 282 -8.89 -9.24 18.12
CA TYR A 282 -8.20 -8.36 19.06
C TYR A 282 -7.13 -9.14 19.82
N ARG A 283 -6.10 -8.43 20.30
CA ARG A 283 -5.06 -9.06 21.13
C ARG A 283 -5.68 -9.61 22.42
N PRO A 284 -5.28 -10.82 22.86
CA PRO A 284 -5.69 -11.32 24.16
C PRO A 284 -5.28 -10.31 25.24
N LYS A 285 -6.21 -9.93 26.10
CA LYS A 285 -5.90 -9.10 27.26
C LYS A 285 -4.96 -9.89 28.17
N SER A 286 -3.92 -9.24 28.68
CA SER A 286 -3.11 -9.86 29.73
C SER A 286 -3.97 -10.04 30.97
N GLU A 287 -4.20 -11.29 31.40
CA GLU A 287 -4.98 -11.59 32.61
C GLU A 287 -4.45 -10.88 33.86
N VAL A 288 -3.14 -10.62 33.90
CA VAL A 288 -2.47 -9.90 34.98
C VAL A 288 -2.86 -8.42 34.95
N LEU A 289 -2.83 -7.78 33.79
CA LEU A 289 -3.19 -6.36 33.66
C LEU A 289 -4.70 -6.15 33.83
N GLU A 290 -5.54 -7.08 33.37
CA GLU A 290 -7.00 -7.00 33.52
C GLU A 290 -7.45 -7.07 34.98
N LYS A 291 -6.69 -7.78 35.83
CA LYS A 291 -6.91 -7.79 37.28
C LYS A 291 -6.45 -6.52 37.99
N ILE A 292 -5.46 -5.81 37.45
CA ILE A 292 -4.82 -4.66 38.10
C ILE A 292 -5.48 -3.34 37.68
N CYS A 293 -5.79 -3.16 36.40
CA CYS A 293 -6.33 -1.92 35.83
C CYS A 293 -7.39 -2.17 34.75
N PRO A 294 -8.57 -2.74 35.09
CA PRO A 294 -9.61 -3.07 34.10
C PRO A 294 -10.18 -1.86 33.34
N GLN A 295 -10.09 -0.65 33.93
CA GLN A 295 -10.66 0.59 33.37
C GLN A 295 -9.77 1.23 32.30
N PHE A 296 -8.52 0.77 32.13
CA PHE A 296 -7.51 1.37 31.24
C PHE A 296 -7.10 0.45 30.08
N ILE A 297 -7.73 -0.72 29.94
CA ILE A 297 -7.39 -1.68 28.88
C ILE A 297 -8.39 -1.55 27.75
N THR A 298 -8.01 -0.78 26.73
CA THR A 298 -8.66 -0.81 25.42
C THR A 298 -8.21 -2.07 24.68
N SER A 299 -9.14 -2.78 24.05
CA SER A 299 -8.81 -3.92 23.20
C SER A 299 -8.18 -3.42 21.91
N SER A 300 -6.88 -3.61 21.73
CA SER A 300 -6.22 -3.26 20.46
C SER A 300 -6.38 -4.38 19.42
N LEU A 301 -6.47 -3.99 18.16
CA LEU A 301 -6.50 -4.90 17.02
C LEU A 301 -5.27 -5.84 17.05
N ASN A 302 -5.43 -7.09 16.59
CA ASN A 302 -4.36 -8.08 16.52
C ASN A 302 -3.41 -7.79 15.34
N ILE A 303 -2.62 -6.73 15.46
CA ILE A 303 -1.67 -6.26 14.44
C ILE A 303 -0.37 -5.82 15.11
N ARG A 304 0.78 -6.31 14.62
CA ARG A 304 2.12 -6.01 15.17
C ARG A 304 3.12 -5.66 14.06
N LEU A 305 2.76 -4.76 13.16
CA LEU A 305 3.64 -4.34 12.07
C LEU A 305 5.01 -3.87 12.60
N GLY A 306 6.08 -4.31 11.96
CA GLY A 306 7.45 -4.02 12.36
C GLY A 306 7.96 -4.79 13.58
N SER A 307 7.14 -5.60 14.25
CA SER A 307 7.62 -6.45 15.34
C SER A 307 8.50 -7.59 14.82
N TYR A 308 9.35 -8.10 15.71
CA TYR A 308 10.28 -9.18 15.41
C TYR A 308 9.61 -10.40 14.76
N VAL A 309 10.25 -10.90 13.72
CA VAL A 309 9.96 -12.17 13.05
C VAL A 309 11.25 -12.97 13.07
N ALA A 310 11.16 -14.24 13.47
CA ALA A 310 12.33 -15.09 13.58
C ALA A 310 13.02 -15.22 12.20
N PRO A 311 14.36 -15.10 12.15
CA PRO A 311 15.10 -15.38 10.93
C PRO A 311 14.92 -16.85 10.56
N MET A 312 14.97 -17.13 9.26
CA MET A 312 14.97 -18.49 8.73
C MET A 312 16.26 -18.73 7.95
N ASP A 313 16.72 -19.97 7.96
CA ASP A 313 17.82 -20.39 7.10
C ASP A 313 17.37 -20.28 5.65
N VAL A 314 17.93 -19.30 4.95
CA VAL A 314 17.61 -18.99 3.56
C VAL A 314 18.80 -19.29 2.66
N PRO A 315 18.58 -19.81 1.44
CA PRO A 315 19.64 -19.89 0.44
C PRO A 315 20.22 -18.50 0.16
N ASN A 316 21.50 -18.43 -0.20
CA ASN A 316 22.05 -17.20 -0.78
C ASN A 316 21.45 -17.00 -2.18
N MET A 317 21.15 -15.73 -2.49
CA MET A 317 20.65 -15.33 -3.81
C MET A 317 21.68 -15.53 -4.92
#